data_AF-A0A7J4TPG2-F1
#
_entry.id   AF-A0A7J4TPG2-F1
#
_cell.length_a   1.000
_cell.length_b   1.000
_cell.length_c   1.000
_cell.angle_alpha   90.00
_cell.angle_beta   90.00
_cell.angle_gamma   90.00
#
_symmetry.space_group_name_H-M   'P 1'
#
loop_
_entity.id
_entity.type
_entity.pdbx_description
1 polymer ?
#
loop_
_entity_poly.entity_id
_entity_poly.type
_entity_poly.pdbx_seq_one_letter_code
_entity_poly.pdbx_strand_id
1 'polypeptide(L)' 'TVGNADSGYLSLQGEAVESMGKMELSATCPACKHAYDGLEEQECPACGSSRPMVEVKE' A
#
# COMPACT_ATOMS: atom_id res chain seq x y z
N THR A 1 -1.26 -2.26 -20.75
CA THR A 1 -2.53 -2.91 -21.19
C THR A 1 -2.55 -4.31 -20.63
N VAL A 2 -3.71 -4.85 -20.24
CA VAL A 2 -3.78 -6.20 -19.64
C VAL A 2 -3.81 -7.23 -20.77
N GLY A 3 -2.81 -8.12 -20.84
CA GLY A 3 -2.58 -8.99 -22.00
C GLY A 3 -3.45 -10.25 -22.08
N ASN A 4 -3.99 -10.74 -20.95
CA ASN A 4 -4.92 -11.86 -20.90
C ASN A 4 -5.52 -11.94 -19.49
N ALA A 5 -6.85 -12.03 -19.37
CA ALA A 5 -7.55 -12.21 -18.09
C ALA A 5 -8.34 -13.54 -18.03
N ASP A 6 -8.37 -14.31 -19.12
CA ASP A 6 -9.29 -15.44 -19.31
C ASP A 6 -8.79 -16.76 -18.72
N SER A 7 -7.54 -16.83 -18.25
CA SER A 7 -6.92 -18.06 -17.71
C SER A 7 -6.54 -17.99 -16.24
N GLY A 8 -6.93 -16.92 -15.53
CA GLY A 8 -6.44 -16.63 -14.17
C GLY A 8 -4.95 -16.25 -14.14
N TYR A 9 -4.29 -16.22 -15.30
CA TYR A 9 -2.91 -15.76 -15.44
C TYR A 9 -2.92 -14.28 -15.84
N LEU A 10 -2.64 -13.42 -14.86
CA LEU A 10 -2.55 -11.97 -15.08
C LEU A 10 -1.12 -11.58 -15.48
N SER A 11 -0.90 -11.32 -16.77
CA SER A 11 0.35 -10.76 -17.28
C SER A 11 0.26 -9.24 -17.36
N LEU A 12 1.03 -8.55 -16.52
CA LEU A 12 1.20 -7.10 -16.58
C LEU A 12 2.19 -6.74 -17.69
N GLN A 13 1.67 -6.31 -18.83
CA GLN A 13 2.48 -5.73 -19.91
C GLN A 13 2.57 -4.22 -19.68
N GLY A 14 3.67 -3.78 -19.08
CA GLY A 14 3.97 -2.37 -18.80
C GLY A 14 5.48 -2.12 -18.81
N GLU A 15 5.86 -0.89 -19.10
CA GLU A 15 7.23 -0.40 -18.94
C GLU A 15 7.55 -0.38 -17.43
N ALA A 16 8.76 -0.78 -17.05
CA ALA A 16 9.20 -0.68 -15.66
C ALA A 16 9.25 0.81 -15.28
N VAL A 17 8.33 1.24 -14.41
CA VAL A 17 8.31 2.62 -13.90
C VAL A 17 9.32 2.69 -12.75
N GLU A 18 10.55 3.08 -13.06
CA GLU A 18 11.65 3.23 -12.08
C GLU A 18 11.43 4.39 -11.09
N SER A 19 10.35 5.17 -11.22
CA SER A 19 10.10 6.36 -10.41
C SER A 19 9.19 6.14 -9.19
N MET A 20 9.06 4.92 -8.68
CA MET A 20 8.34 4.70 -7.41
C MET A 20 9.17 5.27 -6.27
N GLY A 21 8.66 6.32 -5.62
CA GLY A 21 9.27 6.88 -4.41
C GLY A 21 9.30 5.88 -3.25
N LYS A 22 9.92 6.28 -2.14
CA LYS A 22 10.02 5.44 -0.95
C LYS A 22 8.61 5.14 -0.41
N MET A 23 8.33 3.86 -0.17
CA MET A 23 7.06 3.40 0.36
C MET A 23 7.22 3.01 1.83
N GLU A 24 6.36 3.53 2.70
CA GLU A 24 6.34 3.21 4.14
C GLU A 24 4.91 2.99 4.63
N LEU A 25 4.74 2.31 5.76
CA LEU A 25 3.42 2.19 6.38
C LEU A 25 2.98 3.54 6.94
N SER A 26 1.73 3.93 6.68
CA SER A 26 1.19 5.22 7.09
C SER A 26 1.36 5.46 8.59
N ALA A 27 1.93 6.60 8.99
CA ALA A 27 2.10 6.97 10.40
C ALA A 27 0.76 7.19 11.13
N THR A 28 -0.33 7.42 10.39
CA THR A 28 -1.66 7.67 10.97
C THR A 28 -2.73 6.88 10.23
N CYS A 29 -3.70 6.34 10.97
CA CYS A 29 -4.84 5.64 10.40
C CYS A 29 -5.73 6.64 9.62
N PRO A 30 -5.95 6.44 8.31
CA PRO A 30 -6.79 7.34 7.53
C PRO A 30 -8.26 7.32 7.97
N ALA A 31 -8.73 6.20 8.51
CA ALA A 31 -10.12 5.98 8.92
C ALA A 31 -10.46 6.67 10.24
N CYS A 32 -9.65 6.47 11.29
CA CYS A 32 -9.98 6.93 12.64
C CYS A 32 -8.98 7.94 13.24
N LYS A 33 -7.92 8.30 12.49
CA LYS A 33 -6.87 9.24 12.91
C LYS A 33 -6.02 8.79 14.10
N HIS A 34 -6.03 7.50 14.44
CA HIS A 34 -5.08 6.91 15.38
C HIS A 34 -3.64 7.06 14.86
N ALA A 35 -2.74 7.59 15.69
CA ALA A 35 -1.31 7.60 15.40
C ALA A 35 -0.72 6.22 15.75
N TYR A 36 0.03 5.64 14.82
CA TYR A 36 0.73 4.38 15.07
C TYR A 36 2.07 4.68 15.74
N ASP A 37 2.36 3.96 16.82
CA ASP A 37 3.58 4.16 17.60
C ASP A 37 4.76 3.31 17.10
N GLY A 38 4.50 2.41 16.14
CA GLY A 38 5.44 1.44 15.61
C GLY A 38 5.39 1.31 14.08
N LEU A 39 6.27 0.44 13.56
CA LEU A 39 6.43 0.15 12.14
C LEU A 39 5.90 -1.23 11.75
N GLU A 40 5.46 -2.05 12.70
CA GLU A 40 5.11 -3.45 12.44
C GLU A 40 3.60 -3.70 12.42
N GLU A 41 2.80 -2.77 12.96
CA GLU A 41 1.35 -2.92 13.04
C GLU A 41 0.73 -2.85 11.63
N GLN A 42 0.21 -3.98 11.16
CA GLN A 42 -0.48 -4.09 9.87
C GLN A 42 -1.98 -3.75 9.96
N GLU A 43 -2.54 -3.70 11.18
CA GLU A 43 -3.93 -3.38 11.45
C GLU A 43 -4.04 -2.26 12.49
N CYS A 44 -5.06 -1.41 12.36
CA CYS A 44 -5.35 -0.36 13.32
C CYS A 44 -5.97 -0.95 14.60
N PRO A 45 -5.32 -0.81 15.78
CA PRO A 45 -5.89 -1.33 17.02
C PRO A 45 -7.14 -0.56 17.46
N ALA A 46 -7.34 0.66 16.96
CA ALA A 46 -8.47 1.50 17.35
C ALA A 46 -9.76 1.21 16.55
N CYS A 47 -9.66 0.81 15.28
CA CYS A 47 -10.84 0.61 14.43
C CYS A 47 -10.80 -0.64 13.55
N GLY A 48 -9.79 -1.50 13.67
CA GLY A 48 -9.67 -2.76 12.95
C GLY A 48 -9.41 -2.65 11.45
N SER A 49 -9.17 -1.44 10.93
CA SER A 49 -8.85 -1.26 9.50
C SER A 49 -7.39 -1.59 9.23
N SER A 50 -7.07 -2.19 8.07
CA SER A 50 -5.69 -2.42 7.66
C SER A 50 -4.91 -1.11 7.48
N ARG A 51 -3.64 -1.11 7.86
CA ARG A 51 -2.71 0.02 7.72
C ARG A 51 -2.19 0.08 6.29
N PRO A 52 -2.44 1.15 5.52
CA PRO A 52 -1.98 1.23 4.15
C PRO A 52 -0.49 1.58 4.06
N MET A 53 0.15 1.10 3.00
CA MET A 53 1.47 1.56 2.59
C MET A 53 1.33 2.79 1.68
N VAL A 54 2.09 3.84 1.95
CA VAL A 54 1.99 5.14 1.29
C VAL A 54 3.36 5.59 0.80
N GLU A 55 3.39 6.36 -0.28
CA GLU A 55 4.60 7.01 -0.75
C GLU A 55 4.95 8.17 0.19
N VAL A 56 6.17 8.20 0.69
CA VAL A 56 6.70 9.30 1.51
C VAL A 56 7.62 10.16 0.65
N LYS A 57 7.42 11.48 0.72
CA LYS A 57 8.34 12.43 0.12
C LYS A 57 9.54 12.57 1.05
N GLU A 58 10.75 12.34 0.53
CA GLU A 58 12.00 12.56 1.26
C GLU A 58 12.19 14.02 1.70
#